data_AF-A0A356I7F6-F1
#
_entry.id   AF-A0A356I7F6-F1
#
_cell.length_a   1.000
_cell.length_b   1.000
_cell.length_c   1.000
_cell.angle_alpha   90.00
_cell.angle_beta   90.00
_cell.angle_gamma   90.00
#
_symmetry.space_group_name_H-M   'P 1'
#
loop_
_entity.id
_entity.type
_entity.pdbx_description
1 polymer ?
#
loop_
_entity_poly.entity_id
_entity_poly.type
_entity_poly.pdbx_seq_one_letter_code
_entity_poly.pdbx_strand_id
1 'polypeptide(L)' 'KHMPNEFLFNPWEAPALTLKKAGLTLGKNYPFPIVDLKQTREKALVAFASLKQGSHATP' A
#
# COMPACT_ATOMS: atom_id res chain seq x y z
N LYS A 1 14.40 19.26 -0.24
CA LYS A 1 13.63 18.06 0.21
C LYS A 1 14.27 16.83 -0.42
N HIS A 2 14.95 15.98 0.36
CA HIS A 2 15.84 14.89 -0.14
C HIS A 2 15.29 13.50 0.18
N MET A 3 14.08 13.17 -0.31
CA MET A 3 13.61 11.79 -0.28
C MET A 3 13.91 11.16 -1.65
N PRO A 4 14.61 10.01 -1.72
CA PRO A 4 14.79 9.29 -2.97
C PRO A 4 13.42 8.92 -3.55
N ASN A 5 13.26 9.04 -4.87
CA ASN A 5 11.98 8.74 -5.53
C ASN A 5 11.48 7.32 -5.26
N GLU A 6 12.39 6.39 -5.01
CA GLU A 6 12.10 4.99 -4.66
C GLU A 6 11.24 4.85 -3.39
N PHE A 7 11.43 5.76 -2.42
CA PHE A 7 10.70 5.75 -1.14
C PHE A 7 9.63 6.84 -1.05
N LEU A 8 9.35 7.56 -2.14
CA LEU A 8 8.36 8.64 -2.15
C LEU A 8 6.94 8.09 -1.92
N PHE A 9 6.64 6.94 -2.52
CA PHE A 9 5.34 6.29 -2.41
C PHE A 9 5.25 5.36 -1.21
N ASN A 10 6.40 4.77 -0.80
CA ASN A 10 6.49 3.82 0.30
C ASN A 10 7.59 4.24 1.30
N PRO A 11 7.46 5.38 2.00
CA PRO A 11 8.50 5.83 2.91
C PRO A 11 8.69 4.88 4.10
N TRP A 12 7.69 4.06 4.42
CA TRP A 12 7.81 3.03 5.47
C TRP A 12 8.78 1.90 5.13
N GLU A 13 9.15 1.72 3.86
CA GLU A 13 10.19 0.77 3.43
C GLU A 13 11.60 1.38 3.49
N ALA A 14 11.72 2.70 3.70
CA ALA A 14 13.00 3.38 3.73
C ALA A 14 13.78 3.08 5.03
N PRO A 15 15.13 3.02 4.97
CA PRO A 15 15.97 2.89 6.16
C PRO A 15 15.75 4.04 7.14
N ALA A 16 15.88 3.77 8.44
CA ALA A 16 15.72 4.79 9.50
C ALA A 16 16.65 6.02 9.30
N LEU A 17 17.86 5.82 8.77
CA LEU A 17 18.79 6.89 8.42
C LEU A 17 18.23 7.80 7.31
N THR A 18 17.59 7.23 6.29
CA THR A 18 16.97 7.97 5.19
C THR A 18 15.74 8.73 5.66
N LEU A 19 14.89 8.10 6.48
CA LEU A 19 13.75 8.75 7.13
C LEU A 19 14.19 9.94 7.99
N LYS A 20 15.23 9.76 8.81
CA LYS A 20 15.79 10.83 9.65
C LYS A 20 16.38 11.97 8.83
N LYS A 21 17.12 11.67 7.76
CA LYS A 21 17.65 12.68 6.81
C LYS A 21 16.53 13.45 6.10
N ALA A 22 15.42 12.77 5.79
CA ALA A 22 14.25 13.39 5.18
C ALA A 22 13.35 14.12 6.20
N GLY A 23 13.64 14.02 7.51
CA GLY A 23 12.79 14.58 8.57
C GLY A 23 11.43 13.89 8.69
N LEU A 24 11.32 12.64 8.22
CA LEU A 24 10.07 11.88 8.17
C LEU A 24 9.98 10.92 9.35
N THR A 25 8.87 11.04 10.11
CA THR A 25 8.56 10.16 11.24
C THR A 25 7.29 9.40 10.92
N LEU A 26 7.40 8.08 10.76
CA LEU A 26 6.25 7.20 10.54
C LEU A 26 5.31 7.23 11.76
N GLY A 27 4.00 7.24 11.51
CA GLY A 27 2.95 7.40 12.52
C GLY A 27 2.71 8.84 13.01
N LYS A 28 3.61 9.80 12.72
CA LYS A 28 3.44 11.22 13.11
C LYS A 28 3.33 12.17 11.92
N ASN A 29 4.38 12.20 11.10
CA ASN A 29 4.43 13.04 9.91
C ASN A 29 3.99 12.29 8.65
N TYR A 30 3.94 10.96 8.72
CA TYR A 30 3.47 10.12 7.63
C TYR A 30 2.92 8.81 8.24
N PRO A 31 1.68 8.40 7.93
CA PRO A 31 1.08 7.23 8.56
C PRO A 31 1.77 5.93 8.15
N PHE A 32 1.69 4.92 9.03
CA PHE A 32 2.04 3.55 8.64
C PHE A 32 1.05 3.02 7.61
N PRO A 33 1.46 2.06 6.76
CA PRO A 33 0.53 1.40 5.86
C PRO A 33 -0.61 0.80 6.68
N ILE A 34 -1.82 1.33 6.47
CA ILE A 34 -3.03 0.95 7.21
C ILE A 34 -3.48 -0.45 6.80
N VAL A 35 -3.21 -0.80 5.54
CA VAL A 35 -3.54 -2.09 4.96
C VAL A 35 -2.32 -2.67 4.25
N ASP A 36 -2.11 -3.96 4.43
CA ASP A 36 -1.07 -4.68 3.71
C ASP A 36 -1.49 -4.80 2.23
N LEU A 37 -0.69 -4.18 1.35
CA LEU A 37 -0.96 -4.08 -0.09
C LEU A 37 -1.06 -5.45 -0.77
N LYS A 38 -0.35 -6.45 -0.26
CA LYS A 38 -0.41 -7.81 -0.78
C LYS A 38 -1.74 -8.47 -0.41
N GLN A 39 -2.15 -8.36 0.85
CA GLN A 39 -3.46 -8.84 1.30
C GLN A 39 -4.63 -8.15 0.59
N THR A 40 -4.57 -6.83 0.39
CA THR A 40 -5.66 -6.12 -0.31
C THR A 40 -5.75 -6.54 -1.76
N ARG A 41 -4.62 -6.77 -2.42
CA ARG A 41 -4.58 -7.32 -3.78
C ARG A 41 -5.22 -8.71 -3.84
N GLU A 42 -4.86 -9.62 -2.94
CA GLU A 42 -5.44 -10.96 -2.90
C GLU A 42 -6.95 -10.92 -2.64
N LYS A 43 -7.40 -10.12 -1.67
CA LYS A 43 -8.83 -9.91 -1.38
C LYS A 43 -9.59 -9.34 -2.58
N ALA A 44 -9.00 -8.36 -3.28
CA ALA A 44 -9.61 -7.78 -4.48
C ALA A 44 -9.70 -8.80 -5.62
N LEU A 45 -8.67 -9.63 -5.82
CA LEU A 45 -8.68 -10.70 -6.82
C LEU A 45 -9.72 -11.78 -6.51
N VAL A 46 -9.83 -12.18 -5.24
CA VAL A 46 -10.85 -13.14 -4.79
C VAL A 46 -12.25 -12.58 -5.02
N ALA A 47 -12.52 -11.35 -4.57
CA ALA A 47 -13.80 -10.69 -4.79
C ALA A 47 -14.14 -10.55 -6.28
N PHE A 48 -13.16 -10.19 -7.12
CA PHE A 48 -13.35 -10.11 -8.57
C PHE A 48 -13.65 -11.48 -9.20
N ALA A 49 -12.97 -12.54 -8.77
CA ALA A 49 -13.25 -13.90 -9.22
C ALA A 49 -14.67 -14.35 -8.81
N SER A 50 -15.12 -14.01 -7.60
CA SER A 50 -16.47 -14.29 -7.13
C SER A 50 -17.54 -13.54 -7.94
N LEU A 51 -17.28 -12.27 -8.31
CA LEU A 51 -18.19 -11.50 -9.18
C LEU A 51 -18.30 -12.10 -10.59
N LYS A 52 -17.19 -12.59 -11.15
CA LYS A 52 -17.19 -13.23 -12.49
C LYS A 52 -17.99 -14.53 -12.53
N GLN A 53 -18.08 -15.26 -11.41
CA GLN A 53 -18.94 -16.45 -11.32
C GLN A 53 -20.43 -16.09 -11.14
N GLY A 54 -20.74 -14.89 -10.64
CA GLY A 54 -22.12 -14.39 -10.52
C GLY A 54 -22.73 -13.83 -11.81
N SER A 55 -21.95 -13.67 -12.88
CA SER A 55 -22.41 -13.09 -14.16
C SER A 55 -23.02 -14.10 -15.16
N HIS A 56 -23.41 -15.31 -14.73
CA HIS A 56 -24.18 -16.26 -15.54
C HIS A 56 -25.50 -16.65 -14.86
N ALA A 57 -26.37 -15.66 -14.65
CA ALA A 57 -27.79 -15.87 -14.35
C ALA A 57 -28.58 -14.61 -14.70
N THR A 58 -28.81 -14.38 -15.99
CA THR A 58 -29.94 -13.57 -16.47
C THR A 58 -30.83 -14.51 -17.27
N PRO A 59 -32.10 -14.74 -16.85
CA PRO A 59 -33.09 -15.41 -17.69
C PRO A 59 -33.46 -14.57 -18.92
#